data_AF-A0A2M8NZL7-F1
#
_entry.id   AF-A0A2M8NZL7-F1
#
_cell.length_a   1.000
_cell.length_b   1.000
_cell.length_c   1.000
_cell.angle_alpha   90.00
_cell.angle_beta   90.00
_cell.angle_gamma   90.00
#
_symmetry.space_group_name_H-M   'P 1'
#
loop_
_entity.id
_entity.type
_entity.pdbx_description
1 polymer ?
#
loop_
_entity_poly.entity_id
_entity_poly.type
_entity_poly.pdbx_seq_one_letter_code
_entity_poly.pdbx_strand_id
1 'polypeptide(L)'
;MTTCRDGVPWLGFVIYPDHRLLKRRNAVNFTRRFRHNITLYEAGKISFAELDASVKGWINFVRYADTWGLRAHIFNHHPIRIRPMLPHEIPHQAPKRKGVRLWRPKRKKRSPWW
;
A
#
# COMPACT_ATOMS: atom_id res chain seq x y z
N MET A 1 26.52 19.05 -12.45
CA MET A 1 25.89 19.57 -11.23
C MET A 1 24.41 19.73 -11.50
N THR A 2 23.55 18.87 -10.91
CA THR A 2 22.10 19.02 -11.03
C THR A 2 21.70 20.22 -10.19
N THR A 3 21.14 21.26 -10.79
CA THR A 3 20.73 22.44 -10.01
C THR A 3 19.63 21.99 -9.05
N CYS A 4 19.53 22.59 -7.85
CA CYS A 4 18.53 22.19 -6.85
C CYS A 4 17.08 22.25 -7.35
N ARG A 5 16.84 22.88 -8.51
CA ARG A 5 15.53 22.99 -9.18
C ARG A 5 15.19 21.80 -10.07
N ASP A 6 16.16 21.03 -10.55
CA ASP A 6 15.92 19.98 -11.56
C ASP A 6 15.39 18.67 -10.95
N GLY A 7 15.31 18.58 -9.63
CA GLY A 7 14.82 17.42 -8.90
C GLY A 7 15.79 16.23 -8.94
N VAL A 8 15.97 15.55 -7.80
CA VAL A 8 16.91 14.43 -7.69
C VAL A 8 16.16 13.11 -7.84
N PRO A 9 16.53 12.23 -8.80
CA PRO A 9 15.93 10.92 -8.92
C PRO A 9 16.38 10.00 -7.77
N TRP A 10 15.45 9.52 -6.94
CA TRP A 10 15.77 8.62 -5.83
C TRP A 10 14.66 7.61 -5.53
N LEU A 11 15.00 6.32 -5.39
CA LEU A 11 14.08 5.21 -5.06
C LEU A 11 12.76 5.16 -5.87
N GLY A 12 12.78 5.64 -7.12
CA GLY A 12 11.57 5.65 -7.96
C GLY A 12 10.72 6.92 -7.84
N PHE A 13 11.21 7.92 -7.13
CA PHE A 13 10.67 9.27 -7.05
C PHE A 13 11.61 10.27 -7.73
N VAL A 14 11.10 11.48 -7.93
CA VAL A 14 11.87 12.70 -8.22
C VAL A 14 11.62 13.62 -7.03
N ILE A 15 12.69 13.96 -6.30
CA ILE A 15 12.62 14.76 -5.09
C ILE A 15 12.96 16.21 -5.43
N TYR A 16 12.01 17.10 -5.17
CA TYR A 16 12.20 18.55 -5.18
C TYR A 16 12.35 19.06 -3.73
N PRO A 17 12.85 20.29 -3.53
CA PRO A 17 12.93 20.88 -2.19
C PRO A 17 11.58 20.96 -1.46
N ASP A 18 10.50 21.20 -2.20
CA ASP A 18 9.14 21.45 -1.70
C ASP A 18 8.21 20.23 -1.83
N HIS A 19 8.41 19.36 -2.81
CA HIS A 19 7.54 18.21 -3.06
C HIS A 19 8.29 16.99 -3.61
N ARG A 20 7.59 15.85 -3.72
CA ARG A 20 8.12 14.63 -4.33
C ARG A 20 7.14 14.13 -5.37
N LEU A 21 7.63 13.77 -6.55
CA LEU A 21 6.84 13.18 -7.63
C LEU A 21 7.19 11.70 -7.81
N LEU A 22 6.21 10.91 -8.25
CA LEU A 22 6.44 9.53 -8.63
C LEU A 22 6.99 9.45 -10.05
N LYS A 23 8.03 8.62 -10.29
CA LYS A 23 8.50 8.38 -11.66
C LYS A 23 7.41 7.68 -12.49
N ARG A 24 7.17 8.18 -13.70
CA ARG A 24 6.20 7.63 -14.67
C ARG A 24 6.28 6.11 -14.81
N ARG A 25 7.48 5.54 -14.90
CA ARG A 25 7.70 4.09 -15.03
C ARG A 25 7.04 3.28 -13.91
N ASN A 26 7.03 3.78 -12.68
CA ASN A 26 6.41 3.09 -11.54
C ASN A 26 4.89 3.13 -11.62
N ALA A 27 4.32 4.26 -12.05
CA ALA A 27 2.88 4.39 -12.29
C ALA A 27 2.42 3.45 -13.40
N VAL A 28 3.15 3.40 -14.52
CA VAL A 28 2.85 2.52 -15.66
C VAL A 28 2.94 1.05 -15.26
N ASN A 29 4.01 0.65 -14.57
CA ASN A 29 4.20 -0.74 -14.13
C ASN A 29 3.09 -1.18 -13.16
N PHE A 30 2.72 -0.31 -12.20
CA PHE A 30 1.60 -0.60 -11.31
C PHE A 30 0.29 -0.71 -12.07
N THR A 31 -0.01 0.21 -12.98
CA THR A 31 -1.27 0.21 -13.75
C THR A 31 -1.41 -1.06 -14.58
N ARG A 32 -0.33 -1.51 -15.24
CA ARG A 32 -0.30 -2.77 -15.99
C ARG A 32 -0.59 -3.98 -15.09
N ARG A 33 0.10 -4.05 -13.94
CA ARG A 33 -0.10 -5.12 -12.96
C ARG A 33 -1.51 -5.08 -12.36
N PHE A 34 -2.03 -3.90 -12.08
CA PHE A 34 -3.35 -3.72 -11.49
C PHE A 34 -4.45 -4.21 -12.44
N ARG A 35 -4.38 -3.84 -13.74
CA ARG A 35 -5.29 -4.36 -14.77
C ARG A 35 -5.23 -5.89 -14.86
N HIS A 36 -4.02 -6.46 -14.85
CA HIS A 36 -3.85 -7.91 -14.86
C HIS A 36 -4.49 -8.57 -13.63
N ASN A 37 -4.27 -8.01 -12.43
CA ASN A 37 -4.87 -8.52 -11.20
C ASN A 37 -6.39 -8.39 -11.20
N ILE A 38 -6.97 -7.33 -11.76
CA ILE A 38 -8.42 -7.22 -11.96
C ILE A 38 -8.91 -8.38 -12.82
N THR A 39 -8.27 -8.66 -13.96
CA THR A 39 -8.65 -9.79 -14.81
C THR A 39 -8.52 -11.14 -14.10
N LEU A 40 -7.47 -11.34 -13.30
CA LEU A 40 -7.32 -12.56 -12.49
C LEU A 40 -8.41 -12.68 -11.42
N TYR A 41 -8.76 -11.58 -10.77
CA TYR A 41 -9.81 -11.52 -9.76
C TYR A 41 -11.17 -11.82 -10.38
N GLU A 42 -11.50 -11.21 -11.53
CA GLU A 42 -12.73 -11.47 -12.26
C GLU A 42 -12.82 -12.93 -12.73
N ALA A 43 -11.68 -13.54 -13.09
CA ALA A 43 -11.58 -14.95 -13.46
C ALA A 43 -11.59 -15.93 -12.26
N GLY A 44 -11.67 -15.45 -11.02
CA GLY A 44 -11.66 -16.32 -9.83
C GLY A 44 -10.30 -16.90 -9.44
N LYS A 45 -9.21 -16.44 -10.08
CA LYS A 45 -7.85 -16.96 -9.89
C LYS A 45 -7.14 -16.38 -8.67
N ILE A 46 -7.51 -15.16 -8.27
CA ILE A 46 -7.07 -14.53 -7.03
C ILE A 46 -8.28 -14.06 -6.24
N SER A 47 -8.14 -14.06 -4.93
CA SER A 47 -9.12 -13.52 -4.00
C SER A 47 -9.15 -12.00 -4.01
N PHE A 48 -10.26 -11.42 -3.53
CA PHE A 48 -10.33 -9.98 -3.31
C PHE A 48 -9.27 -9.51 -2.30
N ALA A 49 -8.95 -10.33 -1.29
CA ALA A 49 -7.94 -10.01 -0.29
C ALA A 49 -6.53 -9.88 -0.90
N GLU A 50 -6.18 -10.73 -1.86
CA GLU A 50 -4.90 -10.63 -2.59
C GLU A 50 -4.84 -9.38 -3.48
N LEU A 51 -5.94 -9.07 -4.18
CA LEU A 51 -6.06 -7.84 -4.97
C LEU A 51 -5.90 -6.60 -4.06
N ASP A 52 -6.64 -6.55 -2.95
CA ASP A 52 -6.61 -5.46 -1.97
C ASP A 52 -5.23 -5.30 -1.33
N ALA A 53 -4.55 -6.40 -0.96
CA ALA A 53 -3.19 -6.37 -0.44
C ALA A 53 -2.19 -5.77 -1.44
N SER A 54 -2.31 -6.12 -2.73
CA SER A 54 -1.47 -5.56 -3.80
C SER A 54 -1.67 -4.05 -3.96
N VAL A 55 -2.93 -3.61 -3.92
CA VAL A 55 -3.30 -2.19 -4.00
C VAL A 55 -2.79 -1.43 -2.77
N LYS A 56 -3.02 -1.95 -1.56
CA LYS A 56 -2.55 -1.35 -0.30
C LYS A 56 -1.02 -1.22 -0.26
N GLY A 57 -0.30 -2.24 -0.72
CA GLY A 57 1.16 -2.20 -0.81
C GLY A 57 1.66 -1.06 -1.71
N TRP A 58 1.02 -0.86 -2.86
CA TRP A 58 1.36 0.24 -3.75
C TRP A 58 0.96 1.61 -3.18
N ILE A 59 -0.23 1.75 -2.60
CA ILE A 59 -0.67 2.98 -1.93
C ILE A 59 0.34 3.36 -0.84
N ASN A 60 0.80 2.38 -0.04
CA ASN A 60 1.77 2.65 1.01
C ASN A 60 3.12 3.13 0.47
N PHE A 61 3.53 2.65 -0.72
CA PHE A 61 4.72 3.15 -1.40
C PHE A 61 4.52 4.57 -1.93
N VAL A 62 3.44 4.83 -2.67
CA VAL A 62 3.26 6.12 -3.36
C VAL A 62 2.79 7.25 -2.45
N ARG A 63 2.33 6.97 -1.23
CA ARG A 63 1.88 7.98 -0.26
C ARG A 63 2.93 9.02 0.10
N TYR A 64 4.20 8.72 -0.13
CA TYR A 64 5.31 9.64 0.15
C TYR A 64 5.50 10.70 -0.94
N ALA A 65 4.77 10.61 -2.06
CA ALA A 65 4.80 11.58 -3.15
C ALA A 65 3.42 12.19 -3.40
N ASP A 66 3.40 13.35 -4.05
CA ASP A 66 2.17 13.97 -4.51
C ASP A 66 1.57 13.15 -5.65
N THR A 67 0.67 12.25 -5.27
CA THR A 67 0.09 11.21 -6.12
C THR A 67 -1.42 11.16 -5.99
N TRP A 68 -2.06 12.15 -5.36
CA TRP A 68 -3.51 12.14 -5.15
C TRP A 68 -4.26 12.08 -6.49
N GLY A 69 -3.99 13.01 -7.40
CA GLY A 69 -4.61 13.04 -8.73
C GLY A 69 -4.31 11.80 -9.56
N LEU A 70 -3.07 11.29 -9.50
CA LEU A 70 -2.68 10.07 -10.18
C LEU A 70 -3.45 8.84 -9.67
N ARG A 71 -3.60 8.69 -8.34
CA ARG A 71 -4.35 7.61 -7.73
C ARG A 71 -5.83 7.68 -8.14
N ALA A 72 -6.44 8.86 -8.03
CA ALA A 72 -7.82 9.08 -8.46
C ALA A 72 -8.02 8.69 -9.93
N HIS A 73 -7.12 9.14 -10.81
CA HIS A 73 -7.17 8.81 -12.24
C HIS A 73 -7.09 7.29 -12.49
N ILE A 74 -6.11 6.59 -11.89
CA ILE A 74 -5.93 5.15 -12.09
C ILE A 74 -7.15 4.35 -11.60
N PHE A 75 -7.67 4.65 -10.41
CA PHE A 75 -8.81 3.90 -9.87
C PHE A 75 -10.12 4.22 -10.59
N ASN A 76 -10.31 5.46 -11.05
CA ASN A 76 -11.50 5.83 -11.83
C ASN A 76 -11.51 5.17 -13.23
N HIS A 77 -10.36 5.00 -13.86
CA HIS A 77 -10.24 4.34 -15.16
C HIS A 77 -10.28 2.80 -15.10
N HIS A 78 -10.11 2.21 -13.93
CA HIS A 78 -10.05 0.77 -13.73
C HIS A 78 -10.97 0.34 -12.58
N PRO A 79 -12.30 0.39 -12.79
CA PRO A 79 -13.28 0.03 -11.76
C PRO A 79 -13.17 -1.45 -11.40
N ILE A 80 -13.25 -1.76 -10.11
CA ILE A 80 -13.27 -3.13 -9.60
C ILE A 80 -14.72 -3.57 -9.45
N ARG A 81 -15.11 -4.65 -10.13
CA ARG A 81 -16.45 -5.24 -9.99
C ARG A 81 -16.48 -6.16 -8.78
N ILE A 82 -17.18 -5.75 -7.72
CA ILE A 82 -17.34 -6.58 -6.52
C ILE A 82 -18.19 -7.80 -6.90
N ARG A 83 -17.61 -8.99 -6.75
CA ARG A 83 -18.32 -10.28 -6.88
C ARG A 83 -18.48 -10.96 -5.52
N PRO A 84 -19.45 -11.88 -5.38
CA PRO A 84 -19.55 -12.71 -4.19
C PRO A 84 -18.26 -13.48 -3.93
N MET A 85 -17.89 -13.63 -2.66
CA MET A 85 -16.73 -14.44 -2.29
C MET A 85 -16.94 -15.89 -2.71
N LEU A 86 -15.95 -16.50 -3.34
CA LEU A 86 -16.04 -17.91 -3.72
C LEU A 86 -15.70 -18.83 -2.55
N PRO A 87 -16.21 -20.09 -2.54
CA PRO A 87 -15.99 -21.02 -1.44
C PRO A 87 -14.51 -21.26 -1.09
N HIS A 88 -13.62 -21.25 -2.10
CA HIS A 88 -12.17 -21.41 -1.92
C HIS A 88 -11.46 -20.15 -1.40
N GLU A 89 -12.14 -19.00 -1.40
CA GLU A 89 -11.63 -17.74 -0.85
C GLU A 89 -12.03 -17.54 0.62
N ILE A 90 -13.00 -18.32 1.10
CA ILE A 90 -13.40 -18.31 2.50
C ILE A 90 -12.21 -18.80 3.31
N PRO A 91 -11.65 -17.98 4.21
CA PRO A 91 -10.57 -18.43 5.07
C PRO A 91 -11.07 -19.62 5.90
N HIS A 92 -10.58 -20.82 5.62
CA HIS A 92 -10.91 -22.02 6.42
C HIS A 92 -10.51 -21.85 7.89
N GLN A 93 -9.61 -20.89 8.18
CA GLN A 93 -9.26 -20.45 9.52
C GLN A 93 -9.29 -18.93 9.61
N ALA A 94 -9.94 -18.41 10.66
CA ALA A 94 -9.85 -17.01 11.01
C ALA A 94 -8.37 -16.63 11.28
N PRO A 95 -7.89 -15.46 10.84
CA PRO A 95 -6.52 -15.05 11.09
C PRO A 95 -6.26 -15.05 12.59
N LYS A 96 -5.17 -15.71 13.03
CA LYS A 96 -4.73 -15.69 14.43
C LYS A 96 -4.55 -14.23 14.84
N ARG A 97 -5.50 -13.69 15.61
CA ARG A 97 -5.41 -12.35 16.18
C ARG A 97 -4.14 -12.32 17.02
N LYS A 98 -3.08 -11.63 16.57
CA LYS A 98 -1.94 -11.34 17.43
C LYS A 98 -2.47 -10.47 18.57
N GLY A 99 -2.57 -11.04 19.77
CA GLY A 99 -3.05 -10.32 20.94
C GLY A 99 -2.29 -9.01 21.08
N VAL A 100 -3.00 -7.90 21.06
CA VAL A 100 -2.43 -6.58 21.34
C VAL A 100 -1.89 -6.65 22.76
N ARG A 101 -0.56 -6.70 22.92
CA ARG A 101 0.07 -6.66 24.23
C ARG A 101 -0.16 -5.26 24.79
N LEU A 102 -1.22 -5.10 25.56
CA LEU A 102 -1.52 -3.86 26.26
C LEU A 102 -0.30 -3.52 27.14
N TRP A 103 0.36 -2.41 26.83
CA TRP A 103 1.55 -1.96 27.55
C TRP A 103 1.19 -1.75 29.03
N ARG A 104 1.75 -2.56 29.93
CA ARG A 104 1.60 -2.38 31.38
C ARG A 104 2.78 -1.53 31.88
N PRO A 105 2.54 -0.35 32.49
CA PRO A 105 3.63 0.42 33.09
C PRO A 105 4.26 -0.39 34.24
N LYS A 106 5.59 -0.51 34.24
CA LYS A 106 6.33 -1.06 35.38
C LYS A 106 6.16 -0.11 36.57
N ARG A 107 5.49 -0.56 37.65
CA ARG A 107 5.54 0.12 38.95
C ARG A 107 7.00 0.20 39.40
N LYS A 108 7.56 1.42 39.48
CA LYS A 108 8.84 1.67 40.16
C LYS A 108 8.72 1.15 41.60
N LYS A 109 9.52 0.15 41.97
CA LYS A 109 9.76 -0.13 43.39
C LYS A 109 10.47 1.10 43.96
N ARG A 110 9.88 1.73 44.98
CA ARG A 110 10.59 2.71 45.80
C ARG A 110 11.71 1.95 46.51
N SER A 111 12.96 2.29 46.22
CA SER A 111 14.10 1.80 46.98
C SER A 111 14.06 2.43 48.38
N PRO A 112 14.08 1.63 49.47
CA PRO A 112 14.38 2.14 50.79
C PRO A 112 15.85 2.56 50.83
N TRP A 113 16.08 3.78 51.27
CA TRP A 113 17.37 4.41 51.45
C TRP A 113 18.17 3.65 52.52
N TRP A 114 19.28 3.04 52.09
CA TRP A 114 20.51 2.81 52.85
C TRP A 114 21.66 2.85 51.85
#